data_AF-A0A2V8TB63-F1
#
_entry.id   AF-A0A2V8TB63-F1
#
_cell.length_a   1.000
_cell.length_b   1.000
_cell.length_c   1.000
_cell.angle_alpha   90.00
_cell.angle_beta   90.00
_cell.angle_gamma   90.00
#
_symmetry.space_group_name_H-M   'P 1'
#
loop_
_entity.id
_entity.type
_entity.pdbx_description
1 polymer ?
#
loop_
_entity_poly.entity_id
_entity_poly.type
_entity_poly.pdbx_seq_one_letter_code
_entity_poly.pdbx_strand_id
1 'polypeptide(L)' 'GRGKKLGMPCGIVAFNYQDSTYQIDVARLKVYKRWVEVDRSKEIAVISAYRASGAPMASL' A
#
# COMPACT_ATOMS: atom_id res chain seq x y z
N GLY A 1 16.15 4.22 -23.08
CA GLY A 1 14.94 4.68 -22.35
C GLY A 1 15.16 4.50 -20.87
N ARG A 2 15.05 5.56 -20.06
CA ARG A 2 15.24 5.48 -18.60
C ARG A 2 13.87 5.45 -17.94
N GLY A 3 13.43 4.25 -17.55
CA GLY A 3 12.27 4.11 -16.68
C GLY A 3 12.54 4.83 -15.37
N LYS A 4 11.82 5.93 -15.11
CA LYS A 4 11.81 6.57 -13.81
C LYS A 4 11.23 5.57 -12.80
N LYS A 5 12.10 4.85 -12.09
CA LYS A 5 11.74 4.29 -10.78
C LYS A 5 11.49 5.49 -9.89
N LEU A 6 10.25 5.96 -9.84
CA LEU A 6 9.78 6.81 -8.75
C LEU A 6 10.02 5.98 -7.50
N GLY A 7 11.10 6.28 -6.79
CA GLY A 7 11.39 5.62 -5.52
C GLY A 7 10.19 5.86 -4.63
N MET A 8 9.44 4.79 -4.34
CA MET A 8 8.46 4.87 -3.27
C MET A 8 9.22 5.30 -2.01
N PRO A 9 8.70 6.26 -1.22
CA PRO A 9 9.25 6.57 0.08
C PRO A 9 9.50 5.26 0.83
N CYS A 10 10.64 5.15 1.52
CA CYS A 10 10.95 3.97 2.33
C CYS A 10 9.74 3.62 3.22
N GLY A 11 9.17 2.42 3.07
CA GLY A 11 7.99 2.00 3.82
C GLY A 11 6.64 2.15 3.10
N ILE A 12 6.61 2.63 1.85
CA ILE A 12 5.40 2.55 1.01
C ILE A 12 5.55 1.41 0.01
N VAL A 13 4.56 0.52 -0.05
CA VAL A 13 4.50 -0.60 -0.99
C VAL A 13 3.29 -0.49 -1.91
N ALA A 14 3.44 -0.95 -3.15
CA ALA A 14 2.30 -1.08 -4.06
C ALA A 14 1.59 -2.42 -3.82
N PHE A 15 0.27 -2.39 -3.68
CA PHE A 15 -0.55 -3.59 -3.49
C PHE A 15 -1.77 -3.56 -4.40
N ASN A 16 -2.01 -4.67 -5.12
CA ASN A 16 -3.14 -4.80 -6.02
C ASN A 16 -4.33 -5.43 -5.27
N TYR A 17 -5.46 -4.75 -5.26
CA TYR A 17 -6.69 -5.19 -4.61
C TYR A 17 -7.91 -4.77 -5.44
N GLN A 18 -8.82 -5.72 -5.74
CA GLN A 18 -10.06 -5.46 -6.49
C GLN A 18 -9.85 -4.58 -7.75
N ASP A 19 -8.94 -5.00 -8.63
CA ASP A 19 -8.62 -4.30 -9.89
C ASP A 19 -7.99 -2.90 -9.74
N SER A 20 -7.57 -2.52 -8.53
CA SER A 20 -6.89 -1.25 -8.27
C SER A 20 -5.54 -1.46 -7.60
N THR A 21 -4.55 -0.65 -8.00
CA THR A 21 -3.28 -0.56 -7.28
C THR A 21 -3.38 0.51 -6.20
N TYR A 22 -3.12 0.11 -4.96
CA TYR A 22 -3.04 0.97 -3.78
C TYR A 22 -1.58 1.15 -3.37
N GLN A 23 -1.28 2.27 -2.73
CA GLN A 23 -0.03 2.50 -2.02
C GLN A 23 -0.28 2.30 -0.52
N ILE A 24 0.41 1.35 0.10
CA ILE A 24 0.28 1.06 1.53
C ILE A 24 1.53 1.59 2.23
N ASP A 25 1.37 2.56 3.10
CA ASP A 25 2.38 2.92 4.08
C ASP A 25 2.31 1.91 5.23
N VAL A 26 3.27 0.99 5.25
CA VAL A 26 3.29 -0.11 6.22
C VAL A 26 3.70 0.36 7.62
N ALA A 27 4.38 1.51 7.74
CA ALA A 27 4.80 2.06 9.01
C ALA A 27 3.63 2.77 9.72
N ARG A 28 2.82 3.50 8.95
CA ARG A 28 1.66 4.25 9.48
C ARG A 28 0.35 3.50 9.38
N LEU A 29 0.36 2.30 8.76
CA LEU A 29 -0.84 1.54 8.43
C LEU A 29 -1.86 2.39 7.67
N LYS A 30 -1.38 3.14 6.68
CA LYS A 30 -2.19 4.02 5.84
C LYS A 30 -2.26 3.52 4.41
N VAL A 31 -3.42 3.67 3.80
CA VAL A 31 -3.65 3.25 2.42
C VAL A 31 -4.01 4.47 1.57
N TYR A 32 -3.36 4.56 0.43
CA TYR A 32 -3.58 5.61 -0.55
C TYR A 32 -3.95 5.00 -1.89
N LYS A 33 -4.76 5.72 -2.67
CA LYS A 33 -5.00 5.45 -4.09
C LYS A 33 -4.64 6.68 -4.87
N ARG A 34 -3.64 6.57 -5.76
CA ARG A 34 -3.08 7.72 -6.49
C ARG A 34 -2.66 8.86 -5.53
N TRP A 35 -2.05 8.50 -4.40
CA TRP A 35 -1.62 9.45 -3.34
C TRP A 35 -2.74 10.17 -2.58
N VAL A 36 -3.99 9.73 -2.74
CA VAL A 36 -5.14 10.20 -1.94
C VAL A 36 -5.45 9.15 -0.88
N GLU A 37 -5.51 9.56 0.39
CA GLU A 37 -5.87 8.66 1.49
C GLU A 37 -7.27 8.08 1.24
N VAL A 38 -7.41 6.77 1.37
CA VAL A 38 -8.70 6.10 1.17
C VAL A 38 -9.52 6.15 2.45
N ASP A 39 -10.84 6.03 2.31
CA ASP A 39 -11.72 5.92 3.47
C ASP A 39 -11.35 4.73 4.37
N ARG A 40 -11.59 4.87 5.68
CA ARG A 40 -11.27 3.90 6.72
C ARG A 40 -11.81 2.50 6.42
N SER A 41 -13.01 2.37 5.86
CA SER A 41 -13.56 1.06 5.50
C SER A 41 -12.73 0.36 4.42
N LYS A 42 -12.22 1.11 3.43
CA LYS A 42 -11.34 0.57 2.39
C LYS A 42 -9.92 0.32 2.89
N GLU A 43 -9.42 1.20 3.75
CA GLU A 43 -8.12 1.04 4.42
C GLU A 43 -8.05 -0.31 5.13
N ILE A 44 -9.05 -0.63 5.96
CA ILE A 44 -9.12 -1.91 6.70
C ILE A 44 -9.15 -3.10 5.74
N ALA A 45 -9.95 -3.03 4.66
CA ALA A 45 -10.06 -4.12 3.68
C ALA A 45 -8.73 -4.38 2.96
N VAL A 46 -8.07 -3.31 2.51
CA VAL A 46 -6.80 -3.38 1.78
C VAL A 46 -5.67 -3.88 2.69
N ILE A 47 -5.57 -3.36 3.92
CA ILE A 47 -4.56 -3.81 4.90
C ILE A 47 -4.80 -5.28 5.27
N SER A 48 -6.05 -5.68 5.49
CA SER A 48 -6.38 -7.08 5.81
C SER A 48 -5.98 -8.02 4.67
N ALA A 49 -6.26 -7.63 3.42
CA ALA A 49 -5.85 -8.40 2.25
C ALA A 49 -4.32 -8.45 2.10
N TYR A 50 -3.62 -7.33 2.36
CA TYR A 50 -2.16 -7.26 2.34
C TYR A 50 -1.52 -8.17 3.41
N ARG A 51 -2.11 -8.25 4.61
CA ARG A 51 -1.65 -9.17 5.65
C ARG A 51 -1.90 -10.62 5.27
N ALA A 52 -3.06 -10.92 4.68
CA ALA A 52 -3.41 -12.26 4.23
C ALA A 52 -2.52 -12.75 3.07
N SER A 53 -1.90 -11.85 2.29
CA SER A 53 -0.98 -12.24 1.23
C SER A 53 0.39 -12.69 1.72
N GLY A 54 0.63 -12.74 3.04
CA GLY A 54 1.91 -13.14 3.63
C GLY A 54 3.02 -12.10 3.42
N ALA A 55 2.67 -10.86 3.10
CA ALA A 55 3.65 -9.80 2.94
C ALA A 55 4.29 -9.46 4.31
N PRO A 56 5.63 -9.28 4.38
CA PRO A 56 6.28 -8.91 5.61
C PRO A 56 5.78 -7.51 6.01
N MET A 57 5.06 -7.44 7.14
CA MET A 57 4.90 -6.18 7.84
C MET A 57 6.30 -5.79 8.32
N ALA A 58 6.76 -4.60 7.94
CA ALA A 58 7.96 -4.03 8.56
C ALA A 58 7.73 -4.08 10.07
N SER A 59 8.54 -4.89 10.76
CA SER A 59 8.45 -5.07 12.20
C SER A 59 8.52 -3.68 12.84
N LEU A 60 7.41 -3.26 13.47
CA LEU A 60 7.35 -2.09 14.33
C LEU A 60 8.28 -2.30 15.53
#